data_AF-A0A941TU73-F1
#
_entry.id   AF-A0A941TU73-F1
#
_cell.length_a   1.000
_cell.length_b   1.000
_cell.length_c   1.000
_cell.angle_alpha   90.00
_cell.angle_beta   90.00
_cell.angle_gamma   90.00
#
_symmetry.space_group_name_H-M   'P 1'
#
loop_
_entity.id
_entity.type
_entity.pdbx_description
1 polymer ?
#
loop_
_entity_poly.entity_id
_entity_poly.type
_entity_poly.pdbx_seq_one_letter_code
_entity_poly.pdbx_strand_id
1 'polypeptide(L)'
;MRGQATEGSGPRRTGRRRAWVALAGAVVWVATAQADAPVGGQALGQLDAIVAYCTGLDPALAAAGEQRIAALTEKASTQQLADARGSEAYRAAYDALTEGLAALSREQSLRQCKALSQEQ
;
A
#
# COMPACT_ATOMS: atom_id res chain seq x y z
N MET A 1 0.14 26.33 -41.00
CA MET A 1 -0.69 27.52 -41.30
C MET A 1 -2.08 27.06 -41.74
N ARG A 2 -3.11 27.70 -41.16
CA ARG A 2 -4.57 27.75 -41.43
C ARG A 2 -5.24 26.92 -42.55
N GLY A 3 -6.46 26.44 -42.25
CA GLY A 3 -7.60 26.33 -43.18
C GLY A 3 -8.46 25.07 -42.93
N GLN A 4 -9.47 25.10 -42.04
CA GLN A 4 -10.91 25.29 -42.35
C GLN A 4 -11.43 24.37 -43.47
N ALA A 5 -12.22 23.33 -43.18
CA ALA A 5 -13.68 23.34 -42.94
C ALA A 5 -14.51 23.82 -44.15
N THR A 6 -15.30 22.92 -44.73
CA THR A 6 -16.70 23.06 -45.19
C THR A 6 -17.08 21.76 -45.95
N GLU A 7 -17.91 20.88 -45.38
CA GLU A 7 -19.37 20.94 -45.22
C GLU A 7 -20.11 20.56 -46.51
N GLY A 8 -20.81 19.42 -46.45
CA GLY A 8 -21.64 18.87 -47.52
C GLY A 8 -22.93 18.26 -46.94
N SER A 9 -23.90 19.14 -46.72
CA SER A 9 -25.33 18.95 -47.01
C SER A 9 -26.14 17.85 -46.29
N GLY A 10 -26.96 18.27 -45.31
CA GLY A 10 -28.21 17.58 -44.90
C GLY A 10 -29.31 17.65 -45.99
N PRO A 11 -30.59 17.23 -45.74
CA PRO A 11 -31.39 17.69 -44.60
C PRO A 11 -32.50 16.75 -44.03
N ARG A 12 -32.98 17.07 -42.80
CA ARG A 12 -34.41 17.12 -42.31
C ARG A 12 -35.29 15.84 -42.42
N ARG A 13 -36.15 15.44 -41.46
CA ARG A 13 -36.75 16.09 -40.28
C ARG A 13 -37.58 15.05 -39.50
N THR A 14 -37.34 15.00 -38.18
CA THR A 14 -38.33 14.99 -37.09
C THR A 14 -39.46 13.96 -37.02
N GLY A 15 -39.44 13.14 -35.95
CA GLY A 15 -40.62 12.48 -35.40
C GLY A 15 -40.43 11.94 -33.97
N ARG A 16 -40.90 12.71 -32.98
CA ARG A 16 -41.29 12.33 -31.59
C ARG A 16 -40.20 11.77 -30.64
N ARG A 17 -39.62 12.56 -29.73
CA ARG A 17 -40.16 13.04 -28.44
C ARG A 17 -40.74 11.94 -27.54
N ARG A 18 -39.98 11.52 -26.51
CA ARG A 18 -40.44 11.35 -25.11
C ARG A 18 -39.26 10.99 -24.18
N ALA A 19 -38.99 11.90 -23.24
CA ALA A 19 -38.48 11.72 -21.86
C ALA A 19 -37.16 10.94 -21.69
N TRP A 20 -36.10 11.45 -21.06
CA TRP A 20 -35.97 12.09 -19.74
C TRP A 20 -34.61 12.82 -19.73
N VAL A 21 -34.50 14.13 -19.58
CA VAL A 21 -34.28 14.89 -18.33
C VAL A 21 -33.46 14.14 -17.25
N ALA A 22 -32.39 14.83 -16.82
CA ALA A 22 -31.61 14.70 -15.58
C ALA A 22 -30.47 13.67 -15.57
N LEU A 23 -29.24 14.17 -15.75
CA LEU A 23 -28.10 13.84 -14.88
C LEU A 23 -27.08 15.00 -14.97
N ALA A 24 -27.53 16.16 -14.51
CA ALA A 24 -26.64 17.12 -13.86
C ALA A 24 -26.46 16.63 -12.42
N GLY A 25 -25.22 16.40 -12.00
CA GLY A 25 -24.93 16.10 -10.60
C GLY A 25 -23.74 15.17 -10.41
N ALA A 26 -22.65 15.77 -9.94
CA ALA A 26 -21.61 15.12 -9.15
C ALA A 26 -20.77 14.03 -9.84
N VAL A 27 -19.73 14.45 -10.55
CA VAL A 27 -18.42 13.82 -10.32
C VAL A 27 -17.67 14.72 -9.34
N VAL A 28 -18.12 14.61 -8.09
CA VAL A 28 -17.50 15.17 -6.90
C VAL A 28 -16.26 14.31 -6.62
N TRP A 29 -15.13 14.99 -6.47
CA TRP A 29 -13.97 14.63 -5.67
C TRP A 29 -13.45 13.19 -5.74
N VAL A 30 -12.25 13.05 -6.33
CA VAL A 30 -11.15 12.39 -5.60
C VAL A 30 -9.88 13.21 -5.85
N ALA A 31 -9.78 14.34 -5.15
CA ALA A 31 -8.49 14.89 -4.79
C ALA A 31 -8.00 14.08 -3.58
N THR A 32 -7.43 12.90 -3.80
CA THR A 32 -6.64 12.24 -2.74
C THR A 32 -5.24 12.78 -2.82
N ALA A 33 -5.04 13.82 -2.01
CA ALA A 33 -3.82 14.14 -1.31
C ALA A 33 -2.74 13.04 -1.40
N GLN A 34 -1.81 13.19 -2.33
CA GLN A 34 -0.46 12.64 -2.19
C GLN A 34 0.32 13.62 -1.29
N ALA A 35 -0.10 13.76 -0.03
CA ALA A 35 0.55 14.66 0.93
C ALA A 35 1.29 13.91 2.05
N ASP A 36 1.01 12.62 2.24
CA ASP A 36 1.72 11.72 3.15
C ASP A 36 1.90 10.40 2.41
N ALA A 37 3.13 10.05 2.02
CA ALA A 37 3.38 8.75 1.40
C ALA A 37 2.97 7.66 2.41
N PRO A 38 1.90 6.88 2.15
CA PRO A 38 1.44 5.89 3.11
C PRO A 38 2.56 4.88 3.34
N VAL A 39 2.71 4.40 4.58
CA VAL A 39 3.56 3.25 4.86
C VAL A 39 3.10 2.12 3.94
N GLY A 40 3.95 1.75 2.98
CA GLY A 40 3.60 0.77 1.97
C GLY A 40 3.37 -0.58 2.63
N GLY A 41 2.22 -1.21 2.34
CA GLY A 41 1.89 -2.54 2.87
C GLY A 41 3.01 -3.54 2.67
N GLN A 42 3.65 -3.54 1.50
CA GLN A 42 4.81 -4.39 1.21
C GLN A 42 5.97 -4.19 2.19
N ALA A 43 6.36 -2.94 2.47
CA ALA A 43 7.48 -2.66 3.36
C ALA A 43 7.15 -3.05 4.80
N LEU A 44 5.93 -2.75 5.26
CA LEU A 44 5.47 -3.13 6.59
C LEU A 44 5.38 -4.66 6.74
N GLY A 45 4.92 -5.36 5.71
CA GLY A 45 4.86 -6.83 5.71
C GLY A 45 6.23 -7.47 5.84
N GLN A 46 7.24 -6.94 5.15
CA GLN A 46 8.62 -7.40 5.28
C GLN A 46 9.18 -7.14 6.69
N LEU A 47 8.95 -5.94 7.24
CA LEU A 47 9.41 -5.60 8.59
C LEU A 47 8.77 -6.48 9.67
N ASP A 48 7.44 -6.61 9.64
CA ASP A 48 6.70 -7.43 10.60
C ASP A 48 7.11 -8.91 10.47
N ALA A 49 7.38 -9.42 9.26
CA ALA A 49 7.86 -10.80 9.06
C ALA A 49 9.27 -11.04 9.63
N ILE A 50 10.20 -10.10 9.45
CA ILE A 50 11.55 -10.21 10.03
C ILE A 50 11.47 -10.25 11.55
N VAL A 51 10.69 -9.33 12.15
CA VAL A 51 10.54 -9.27 13.60
C VAL A 51 9.85 -10.53 14.13
N ALA A 52 8.76 -10.97 13.51
CA ALA A 52 8.07 -12.21 13.90
C ALA A 52 9.00 -13.44 13.83
N TYR A 53 9.78 -13.56 12.76
CA TYR A 53 10.73 -14.65 12.60
C TYR A 53 11.85 -14.61 13.65
N CYS A 54 12.46 -13.44 13.86
CA CYS A 54 13.55 -13.27 14.81
C CYS A 54 13.12 -13.47 16.26
N THR A 55 11.92 -13.02 16.62
CA THR A 55 11.34 -13.23 17.96
C THR A 55 10.94 -14.69 18.19
N GLY A 56 10.54 -15.41 17.14
CA GLY A 56 10.36 -16.86 17.18
C GLY A 56 11.68 -17.63 17.41
N LEU A 57 12.82 -17.07 16.98
CA LEU A 57 14.14 -17.67 17.21
C LEU A 57 14.75 -17.33 18.56
N ASP A 58 14.59 -16.09 19.00
CA ASP A 58 15.05 -15.57 20.29
C ASP A 58 14.03 -14.56 20.86
N PRO A 59 13.23 -14.96 21.88
CA PRO A 59 12.21 -14.09 22.45
C PRO A 59 12.79 -12.88 23.18
N ALA A 60 14.10 -12.86 23.50
CA ALA A 60 14.75 -11.68 24.08
C ALA A 60 14.76 -10.48 23.10
N LEU A 61 14.54 -10.73 21.80
CA LEU A 61 14.47 -9.71 20.76
C LEU A 61 13.09 -9.05 20.63
N ALA A 62 12.07 -9.51 21.35
CA ALA A 62 10.69 -9.03 21.19
C ALA A 62 10.57 -7.51 21.40
N ALA A 63 11.05 -7.00 22.54
CA ALA A 63 10.99 -5.59 22.85
C ALA A 63 11.75 -4.73 21.82
N ALA A 64 12.96 -5.15 21.43
CA ALA A 64 13.77 -4.45 20.44
C ALA A 64 13.13 -4.47 19.04
N GLY A 65 12.49 -5.58 18.66
CA GLY A 65 11.74 -5.70 17.41
C GLY A 65 10.53 -4.76 17.35
N GLU A 66 9.74 -4.70 18.43
CA GLU A 66 8.60 -3.78 18.53
C GLU A 66 9.05 -2.31 18.48
N GLN A 67 10.11 -1.96 19.22
CA GLN A 67 10.71 -0.62 19.16
C GLN A 67 11.17 -0.26 17.76
N ARG A 68 11.78 -1.21 17.03
CA ARG A 68 12.26 -0.98 15.67
C ARG A 68 11.11 -0.72 14.69
N ILE A 69 10.02 -1.49 14.77
CA ILE A 69 8.82 -1.23 13.96
C ILE A 69 8.23 0.14 14.31
N ALA A 70 8.10 0.46 15.61
CA ALA A 70 7.59 1.75 16.06
C ALA A 70 8.42 2.92 15.53
N ALA A 71 9.75 2.84 15.59
CA ALA A 71 10.65 3.87 15.06
C ALA A 71 10.53 4.02 13.54
N LEU A 72 10.45 2.91 12.80
CA LEU A 72 10.32 2.94 11.33
C LEU A 72 8.94 3.43 10.87
N THR A 73 7.94 3.37 11.74
CA THR A 73 6.55 3.75 11.46
C THR A 73 6.11 5.00 12.22
N GLU A 74 7.02 5.73 12.86
CA GLU A 74 6.70 6.83 13.80
C GLU A 74 5.82 7.93 13.19
N LYS A 75 5.93 8.14 11.88
CA LYS A 75 5.21 9.18 11.12
C LYS A 75 3.85 8.71 10.60
N ALA A 76 3.56 7.42 10.72
CA ALA A 76 2.32 6.84 10.24
C ALA A 76 1.25 6.93 11.31
N SER A 77 0.06 7.38 10.92
CA SER A 77 -1.10 7.28 11.80
C SER A 77 -1.49 5.81 12.02
N THR A 78 -2.16 5.55 13.15
CA THR A 78 -2.71 4.22 13.47
C THR A 78 -3.60 3.68 12.34
N GLN A 79 -4.38 4.56 11.70
CA GLN A 79 -5.23 4.18 10.57
C GLN A 79 -4.42 3.76 9.36
N GLN A 80 -3.38 4.52 8.99
CA GLN A 80 -2.50 4.16 7.87
C GLN A 80 -1.80 2.81 8.10
N LEU A 81 -1.38 2.51 9.33
CA LEU A 81 -0.80 1.22 9.66
C LEU A 81 -1.84 0.09 9.63
N ALA A 82 -3.05 0.34 10.09
CA ALA A 82 -4.14 -0.63 10.00
C ALA A 82 -4.50 -0.94 8.54
N ASP A 83 -4.64 0.09 7.70
CA ASP A 83 -4.92 -0.06 6.28
C ASP A 83 -3.78 -0.79 5.55
N ALA A 84 -2.52 -0.46 5.88
CA ALA A 84 -1.34 -1.15 5.35
C ALA A 84 -1.35 -2.63 5.71
N ARG A 85 -1.57 -2.99 6.99
CA ARG A 85 -1.66 -4.39 7.46
C ARG A 85 -2.85 -5.15 6.88
N GLY A 86 -3.94 -4.46 6.58
CA GLY A 86 -5.12 -5.03 5.91
C GLY A 86 -4.93 -5.27 4.41
N SER A 87 -3.85 -4.76 3.80
CA SER A 87 -3.64 -4.85 2.36
C SER A 87 -3.13 -6.23 1.91
N GLU A 88 -3.48 -6.62 0.68
CA GLU A 88 -2.94 -7.83 0.06
C GLU A 88 -1.42 -7.74 -0.13
N ALA A 89 -0.90 -6.55 -0.43
CA ALA A 89 0.53 -6.30 -0.58
C ALA A 89 1.31 -6.58 0.71
N TYR A 90 0.74 -6.24 1.88
CA TYR A 90 1.29 -6.61 3.17
C TYR A 90 1.36 -8.12 3.33
N ARG A 91 0.23 -8.81 3.14
CA ARG A 91 0.15 -10.27 3.33
C ARG A 91 1.12 -10.99 2.40
N ALA A 92 1.12 -10.67 1.11
CA ALA A 92 2.00 -11.29 0.14
C ALA A 92 3.49 -11.08 0.48
N ALA A 93 3.86 -9.88 0.94
CA ALA A 93 5.23 -9.59 1.31
C ALA A 93 5.64 -10.28 2.62
N TYR A 94 4.73 -10.33 3.60
CA TYR A 94 4.94 -11.03 4.87
C TYR A 94 5.15 -12.54 4.62
N ASP A 95 4.25 -13.16 3.85
CA ASP A 95 4.29 -14.60 3.56
C ASP A 95 5.54 -14.95 2.76
N ALA A 96 5.82 -14.23 1.66
CA ALA A 96 6.99 -14.48 0.82
C ALA A 96 8.31 -14.35 1.60
N LEU A 97 8.43 -13.36 2.49
CA LEU A 97 9.63 -13.19 3.30
C LEU A 97 9.72 -14.26 4.40
N THR A 98 8.61 -14.62 5.03
CA THR A 98 8.57 -15.72 6.02
C THR A 98 9.05 -17.04 5.40
N GLU A 99 8.58 -17.36 4.20
CA GLU A 99 9.03 -18.53 3.44
C GLU A 99 10.54 -18.45 3.11
N GLY A 100 11.02 -17.29 2.66
CA GLY A 100 12.44 -17.07 2.38
C GLY A 100 13.33 -17.21 3.61
N LEU A 101 12.91 -16.68 4.76
CA LEU A 101 13.62 -16.77 6.03
C LEU A 101 13.63 -18.20 6.58
N ALA A 102 12.57 -18.98 6.35
CA ALA A 102 12.50 -20.38 6.74
C ALA A 102 13.51 -21.27 5.99
N ALA A 103 13.96 -20.84 4.80
CA ALA A 103 15.00 -21.54 4.05
C ALA A 103 16.43 -21.34 4.60
N LEU A 104 16.62 -20.37 5.50
CA LEU A 104 17.92 -20.09 6.11
C LEU A 104 18.20 -21.05 7.28
N SER A 105 19.48 -21.37 7.50
CA SER A 105 19.86 -22.13 8.69
C SER A 105 19.66 -21.28 9.95
N ARG A 106 19.23 -21.93 11.04
CA ARG A 106 18.98 -21.26 12.33
C ARG A 106 20.16 -20.41 12.81
N GLU A 107 21.39 -20.89 12.63
CA GLU A 107 22.60 -20.17 13.05
C GLU A 107 22.83 -18.90 12.23
N GLN A 108 22.64 -18.96 10.90
CA GLN A 108 22.72 -17.78 10.05
C GLN A 108 21.64 -16.76 10.43
N SER A 109 20.41 -17.23 10.64
CA SER A 109 19.28 -16.41 11.05
C SER A 109 19.51 -15.71 12.39
N LEU A 110 19.94 -16.44 13.42
CA LEU A 110 20.23 -15.85 14.73
C LEU A 110 21.30 -14.76 14.66
N ARG A 111 22.34 -14.94 13.84
CA ARG A 111 23.37 -13.89 13.64
C ARG A 111 22.77 -12.62 13.04
N GLN A 112 21.89 -12.74 12.05
CA GLN A 112 21.25 -11.58 11.42
C GLN A 112 20.24 -10.92 12.37
N CYS A 113 19.46 -11.72 13.11
CA CYS A 113 18.45 -11.24 14.05
C CYS A 113 19.03 -10.42 15.20
N LYS A 114 20.28 -10.65 15.59
CA LYS A 114 20.98 -9.81 16.59
C LYS A 114 21.07 -8.34 16.18
N ALA A 115 20.95 -8.02 14.89
CA ALA A 115 20.88 -6.64 14.43
C ALA A 115 19.64 -5.88 14.95
N LEU A 116 18.57 -6.58 15.36
CA LEU A 116 17.39 -5.95 15.99
C LEU A 116 17.72 -5.36 17.35
N SER A 117 18.59 -6.00 18.14
CA SER A 117 19.01 -5.55 19.48
C SER A 117 20.23 -4.65 19.48
N GLN A 118 20.90 -4.47 18.33
CA GLN A 118 22.07 -3.61 18.20
C GLN A 118 21.60 -2.17 18.00
N GLU A 119 20.95 -1.61 19.02
CA GLU A 119 20.71 -0.19 19.12
C GLU A 119 22.00 0.50 19.57
N GLN A 120 22.39 1.55 18.82
CA GLN A 120 23.32 2.59 19.23
C GLN A 120 22.52 3.70 19.90
#